data_AF-A0A7J6JAP2-F1
#
_entry.id   AF-A0A7J6JAP2-F1
#
_cell.length_a   1.000
_cell.length_b   1.000
_cell.length_c   1.000
_cell.angle_alpha   90.00
_cell.angle_beta   90.00
_cell.angle_gamma   90.00
#
_symmetry.space_group_name_H-M   'P 1'
#
loop_
_entity.id
_entity.type
_entity.pdbx_description
1 polymer ?
#
loop_
_entity_poly.entity_id
_entity_poly.type
_entity_poly.pdbx_seq_one_letter_code
_entity_poly.pdbx_strand_id
1 'polypeptide(L)'
;MYLSFIILFTAFAFLALALPAISDVPWANVTISASPDRRYLYQTKTGRPFFWIADTNWELFHKLNKTDVDIYLSDRAAKGFNVIQAVVLSKYNVTTIPNFYGHLAIDNANVTQPNLQYFEHVDWIVTRAAEYGILICFVPTWGRYVNWGWYGTTGYKLFNEDTAEWFGRFLGNRYPGIPKMMGGDSNGFWANNVPQARAAWREDPESDPKSHLGPIEDTRSIWAAMMRGFIEEEAKMGYDAFVTFQPTSPWIADPPTPLPYGHNYINGSLGSLSMDAVQSGHESPDPMGVDSAFTVLRPWDSRKNYENIIQMRNEFSGPVMDVENHYEGAHDSFNTSKRQLQQMTY
;
A
#
# COMPACT_ATOMS: atom_id res chain seq x y z
N MET A 1 41.25 8.66 -67.58
CA MET A 1 41.69 8.32 -66.21
C MET A 1 40.50 8.58 -65.28
N TYR A 2 39.61 7.60 -65.12
CA TYR A 2 38.40 7.72 -64.29
C TYR A 2 38.61 6.90 -63.01
N LEU A 3 38.75 7.58 -61.87
CA LEU A 3 38.81 6.95 -60.55
C LEU A 3 37.38 6.61 -60.10
N SER A 4 37.09 5.33 -59.92
CA SER A 4 35.87 4.87 -59.28
C SER A 4 36.10 4.76 -57.77
N PHE A 5 35.40 5.55 -56.98
CA PHE A 5 35.36 5.41 -55.52
C PHE A 5 34.31 4.36 -55.14
N ILE A 6 34.77 3.25 -54.57
CA ILE A 6 33.90 2.25 -53.93
C ILE A 6 33.68 2.73 -52.49
N ILE A 7 32.43 3.09 -52.17
CA ILE A 7 32.00 3.38 -50.79
C ILE A 7 31.63 2.04 -50.14
N LEU A 8 32.43 1.60 -49.17
CA LEU A 8 32.12 0.46 -48.31
C LEU A 8 31.04 0.88 -47.29
N PHE A 9 29.84 0.31 -47.39
CA PHE A 9 28.84 0.41 -46.32
C PHE A 9 29.20 -0.60 -45.22
N THR A 10 29.71 -0.12 -44.08
CA THR A 10 29.82 -0.90 -42.85
C THR A 10 28.45 -0.99 -42.19
N ALA A 11 27.82 -2.16 -42.26
CA ALA A 11 26.59 -2.45 -41.52
C ALA A 11 26.91 -2.58 -40.02
N PHE A 12 26.52 -1.60 -39.22
CA PHE A 12 26.48 -1.73 -37.77
C PHE A 12 25.32 -2.68 -37.41
N ALA A 13 25.66 -3.89 -36.96
CA ALA A 13 24.70 -4.81 -36.36
C ALA A 13 24.25 -4.22 -35.01
N PHE A 14 23.00 -3.75 -34.94
CA PHE A 14 22.36 -3.45 -33.67
C PHE A 14 22.17 -4.77 -32.91
N LEU A 15 22.99 -4.99 -31.87
CA LEU A 15 22.76 -6.04 -30.90
C LEU A 15 21.48 -5.67 -30.15
N ALA A 16 20.34 -6.26 -30.54
CA ALA A 16 19.12 -6.13 -29.77
C ALA A 16 19.37 -6.77 -28.39
N LEU A 17 19.50 -5.94 -27.35
CA LEU A 17 19.50 -6.42 -25.97
C LEU A 17 18.18 -7.15 -25.77
N ALA A 18 18.25 -8.48 -25.66
CA ALA A 18 17.08 -9.28 -25.32
C ALA A 18 16.61 -8.82 -23.93
N LEU A 19 15.41 -8.24 -23.88
CA LEU A 19 14.76 -7.96 -22.61
C LEU A 19 14.68 -9.28 -21.82
N PRO A 20 14.98 -9.28 -20.50
CA PRO A 20 14.86 -10.48 -19.69
C PRO A 20 13.44 -11.04 -19.85
N ALA A 21 13.35 -12.35 -20.15
CA ALA A 21 12.07 -13.02 -20.24
C ALA A 21 11.38 -12.97 -18.88
N ILE A 22 10.14 -12.50 -18.85
CA ILE A 22 9.32 -12.48 -17.63
C ILE A 22 9.18 -13.91 -17.11
N SER A 23 9.51 -14.12 -15.83
CA SER A 23 9.37 -15.42 -15.19
C SER A 23 7.93 -15.91 -15.18
N ASP A 24 7.71 -17.18 -15.49
CA ASP A 24 6.36 -17.75 -15.54
C ASP A 24 5.88 -18.16 -14.15
N VAL A 25 5.29 -17.20 -13.43
CA VAL A 25 4.63 -17.41 -12.14
C VAL A 25 3.12 -17.61 -12.31
N PRO A 26 2.43 -18.30 -11.38
CA PRO A 26 1.00 -18.64 -11.55
C PRO A 26 0.06 -17.43 -11.75
N TRP A 27 0.45 -16.25 -11.25
CA TRP A 27 -0.31 -15.00 -11.36
C TRP A 27 0.15 -14.08 -12.50
N ALA A 28 1.09 -14.52 -13.35
CA ALA A 28 1.71 -13.65 -14.34
C ALA A 28 0.72 -13.05 -15.37
N ASN A 29 -0.46 -13.64 -15.54
CA ASN A 29 -1.50 -13.15 -16.45
C ASN A 29 -2.33 -11.98 -15.87
N VAL A 30 -2.29 -11.77 -14.55
CA VAL A 30 -3.03 -10.71 -13.87
C VAL A 30 -2.14 -9.56 -13.40
N THR A 31 -0.81 -9.66 -13.54
CA THR A 31 0.11 -8.59 -13.13
C THR A 31 -0.08 -7.31 -13.93
N ILE A 32 0.23 -6.19 -13.30
CA ILE A 32 0.02 -4.85 -13.86
C ILE A 32 1.31 -4.04 -13.87
N SER A 33 1.32 -3.01 -14.71
CA SER A 33 2.37 -2.00 -14.77
C SER A 33 1.74 -0.63 -14.97
N ALA A 34 2.45 0.41 -14.55
CA ALA A 34 2.17 1.80 -14.90
C ALA A 34 3.24 2.30 -15.88
N SER A 35 2.92 3.33 -16.64
CA SER A 35 3.92 4.04 -17.45
C SER A 35 4.12 5.44 -16.83
N PRO A 36 5.37 5.92 -16.68
CA PRO A 36 5.69 7.18 -15.99
C PRO A 36 4.91 8.42 -16.47
N ASP A 37 4.46 8.42 -17.74
CA ASP A 37 3.76 9.54 -18.38
C ASP A 37 2.33 9.21 -18.79
N ARG A 38 1.75 8.12 -18.24
CA ARG A 38 0.38 7.73 -18.54
C ARG A 38 -0.46 7.68 -17.27
N ARG A 39 -1.70 8.15 -17.39
CA ARG A 39 -2.67 8.21 -16.29
C ARG A 39 -3.40 6.89 -16.02
N TYR A 40 -3.03 5.80 -16.69
CA TYR A 40 -3.75 4.53 -16.66
C TYR A 40 -2.79 3.35 -16.47
N LEU A 41 -3.34 2.25 -15.95
CA LEU A 41 -2.65 0.99 -15.71
C LEU A 41 -2.79 0.06 -16.92
N TYR A 42 -1.87 -0.90 -17.05
CA TYR A 42 -1.88 -1.90 -18.11
C TYR A 42 -1.51 -3.27 -17.56
N GLN A 43 -2.02 -4.33 -18.18
CA GLN A 43 -1.56 -5.69 -17.90
C GLN A 43 -0.12 -5.86 -18.40
N THR A 44 0.80 -6.35 -17.56
CA THR A 44 2.23 -6.46 -17.91
C THR A 44 2.44 -7.35 -19.14
N LYS A 45 1.79 -8.52 -19.20
CA LYS A 45 1.97 -9.48 -20.31
C LYS A 45 1.34 -9.03 -21.63
N THR A 46 0.16 -8.42 -21.60
CA THR A 46 -0.63 -8.16 -22.83
C THR A 46 -0.59 -6.71 -23.29
N GLY A 47 -0.18 -5.78 -22.42
CA GLY A 47 -0.23 -4.33 -22.68
C GLY A 47 -1.65 -3.75 -22.75
N ARG A 48 -2.71 -4.56 -22.51
CA ARG A 48 -4.09 -4.08 -22.52
C ARG A 48 -4.35 -3.17 -21.31
N PRO A 49 -5.21 -2.14 -21.44
CA PRO A 49 -5.63 -1.32 -20.31
C PRO A 49 -6.17 -2.18 -19.16
N PHE A 50 -5.81 -1.80 -17.94
CA PHE A 50 -6.30 -2.41 -16.71
C PHE A 50 -7.06 -1.36 -15.90
N PHE A 51 -8.32 -1.64 -15.59
CA PHE A 51 -9.14 -0.80 -14.73
C PHE A 51 -9.24 -1.48 -13.36
N TRP A 52 -8.63 -0.89 -12.34
CA TRP A 52 -8.53 -1.46 -10.99
C TRP A 52 -9.86 -1.29 -10.25
N ILE A 53 -10.51 -2.41 -9.96
CA ILE A 53 -11.73 -2.52 -9.14
C ILE A 53 -11.40 -3.42 -7.95
N ALA A 54 -11.12 -2.80 -6.81
CA ALA A 54 -10.68 -3.51 -5.61
C ALA A 54 -11.79 -3.76 -4.60
N ASP A 55 -11.70 -4.91 -3.94
CA ASP A 55 -12.26 -5.08 -2.59
C ASP A 55 -11.14 -5.04 -1.54
N THR A 56 -11.50 -4.69 -0.31
CA THR A 56 -10.58 -4.53 0.81
C THR A 56 -10.78 -5.63 1.84
N ASN A 57 -9.85 -6.58 1.88
CA ASN A 57 -9.84 -7.65 2.90
C ASN A 57 -8.48 -7.69 3.58
N TRP A 58 -8.28 -6.76 4.50
CA TRP A 58 -6.99 -6.57 5.17
C TRP A 58 -6.45 -7.82 5.87
N GLU A 59 -7.33 -8.66 6.39
CA GLU A 59 -6.96 -9.84 7.19
C GLU A 59 -7.06 -11.16 6.39
N LEU A 60 -7.12 -11.08 5.06
CA LEU A 60 -7.29 -12.24 4.15
C LEU A 60 -6.37 -13.41 4.50
N PHE A 61 -5.07 -13.16 4.66
CA PHE A 61 -4.07 -14.20 4.93
C PHE A 61 -4.12 -14.73 6.37
N HIS A 62 -4.64 -13.93 7.29
CA HIS A 62 -4.54 -14.21 8.72
C HIS A 62 -5.79 -14.90 9.27
N LYS A 63 -6.98 -14.46 8.87
CA LYS A 63 -8.25 -14.93 9.44
C LYS A 63 -8.93 -16.02 8.64
N LEU A 64 -8.78 -16.04 7.32
CA LEU A 64 -9.53 -16.97 6.47
C LEU A 64 -8.78 -18.28 6.24
N ASN A 65 -9.53 -19.38 6.30
CA ASN A 65 -9.09 -20.70 5.82
C ASN A 65 -9.31 -20.81 4.29
N LYS A 66 -8.81 -21.89 3.69
CA LYS A 66 -8.92 -22.11 2.23
C LYS A 66 -10.36 -22.14 1.71
N THR A 67 -11.31 -22.71 2.45
CA THR A 67 -12.72 -22.76 2.04
C THR A 67 -13.34 -21.37 2.04
N ASP A 68 -13.12 -20.58 3.08
CA ASP A 68 -13.65 -19.22 3.19
C ASP A 68 -13.02 -18.29 2.14
N VAL A 69 -11.72 -18.46 1.87
CA VAL A 69 -11.04 -17.75 0.77
C VAL A 69 -11.70 -18.07 -0.57
N ASP A 70 -11.99 -19.35 -0.86
CA ASP A 70 -12.61 -19.75 -2.12
C ASP A 70 -14.01 -19.15 -2.30
N ILE A 71 -14.82 -19.19 -1.24
CA ILE A 71 -16.15 -18.57 -1.24
C ILE A 71 -16.04 -17.07 -1.49
N TYR A 72 -15.12 -16.40 -0.79
CA TYR A 72 -14.89 -14.98 -0.93
C TYR A 72 -14.43 -14.62 -2.36
N LEU A 73 -13.38 -15.25 -2.89
CA LEU A 73 -12.84 -14.96 -4.21
C LEU A 73 -13.86 -15.23 -5.32
N SER A 74 -14.63 -16.32 -5.23
CA SER A 74 -15.69 -16.63 -6.19
C SER A 74 -16.77 -15.54 -6.21
N ASP A 75 -17.23 -15.09 -5.04
CA ASP A 75 -18.21 -14.01 -4.93
C ASP A 75 -17.66 -12.68 -5.47
N ARG A 76 -16.39 -12.34 -5.16
CA ARG A 76 -15.75 -11.13 -5.66
C ARG A 76 -15.58 -11.15 -7.17
N ALA A 77 -15.16 -12.26 -7.74
CA ALA A 77 -15.06 -12.44 -9.19
C ALA A 77 -16.44 -12.30 -9.87
N ALA A 78 -17.49 -12.90 -9.29
CA ALA A 78 -18.86 -12.79 -9.81
C ALA A 78 -19.40 -11.35 -9.80
N LYS A 79 -18.89 -10.50 -8.90
CA LYS A 79 -19.24 -9.07 -8.82
C LYS A 79 -18.33 -8.16 -9.65
N GLY A 80 -17.33 -8.72 -10.35
CA GLY A 80 -16.43 -7.98 -11.23
C GLY A 80 -15.24 -7.30 -10.54
N PHE A 81 -14.99 -7.61 -9.26
CA PHE A 81 -13.73 -7.21 -8.62
C PHE A 81 -12.57 -7.94 -9.28
N ASN A 82 -11.49 -7.21 -9.54
CA ASN A 82 -10.29 -7.76 -10.17
C ASN A 82 -9.02 -7.48 -9.36
N VAL A 83 -9.13 -6.77 -8.23
CA VAL A 83 -8.06 -6.60 -7.25
C VAL A 83 -8.58 -6.91 -5.85
N ILE A 84 -7.75 -7.52 -5.00
CA ILE A 84 -8.00 -7.58 -3.55
C ILE A 84 -6.81 -6.98 -2.82
N GLN A 85 -7.08 -5.98 -1.99
CA GLN A 85 -6.10 -5.38 -1.09
C GLN A 85 -6.03 -6.18 0.21
N ALA A 86 -4.84 -6.68 0.57
CA ALA A 86 -4.63 -7.54 1.73
C ALA A 86 -3.27 -7.30 2.41
N VAL A 87 -3.23 -7.40 3.74
CA VAL A 87 -2.03 -7.11 4.54
C VAL A 87 -1.28 -8.40 4.87
N VAL A 88 0.00 -8.47 4.50
CA VAL A 88 0.85 -9.64 4.79
C VAL A 88 1.16 -9.72 6.30
N LEU A 89 1.74 -8.65 6.86
CA LEU A 89 1.90 -8.50 8.32
C LEU A 89 0.79 -7.62 8.89
N SER A 90 -0.30 -8.26 9.26
CA SER A 90 -1.54 -7.62 9.66
C SER A 90 -1.46 -6.92 11.01
N LYS A 91 -2.38 -5.98 11.23
CA LYS A 91 -2.37 -5.07 12.38
C LYS A 91 -2.71 -5.75 13.71
N TYR A 92 -3.28 -6.96 13.70
CA TYR A 92 -3.69 -7.70 14.89
C TYR A 92 -2.64 -8.73 15.36
N ASN A 93 -1.39 -8.28 15.49
CA ASN A 93 -0.30 -8.97 16.20
C ASN A 93 0.05 -10.38 15.66
N VAL A 94 0.41 -10.45 14.38
CA VAL A 94 0.74 -11.70 13.64
C VAL A 94 1.98 -12.46 14.13
N THR A 95 2.65 -11.92 15.13
CA THR A 95 3.87 -12.44 15.77
C THR A 95 3.59 -13.28 17.01
N THR A 96 2.37 -13.21 17.54
CA THR A 96 1.95 -13.94 18.75
C THR A 96 0.57 -14.57 18.59
N ILE A 97 -0.24 -14.03 17.68
CA ILE A 97 -1.52 -14.62 17.29
C ILE A 97 -1.29 -15.36 15.98
N PRO A 98 -1.56 -16.67 15.91
CA PRO A 98 -1.43 -17.44 14.68
C PRO A 98 -2.61 -17.20 13.73
N ASN A 99 -2.40 -17.52 12.46
CA ASN A 99 -3.48 -17.61 11.48
C ASN A 99 -4.43 -18.77 11.81
N PHE A 100 -5.48 -18.93 10.98
CA PHE A 100 -6.45 -20.03 11.13
C PHE A 100 -5.80 -21.43 11.30
N TYR A 101 -4.65 -21.66 10.67
CA TYR A 101 -3.95 -22.95 10.69
C TYR A 101 -2.93 -23.10 11.83
N GLY A 102 -2.83 -22.12 12.74
CA GLY A 102 -1.90 -22.20 13.87
C GLY A 102 -0.49 -21.66 13.58
N HIS A 103 -0.27 -21.00 12.43
CA HIS A 103 1.04 -20.47 12.06
C HIS A 103 1.12 -18.95 12.28
N LEU A 104 2.18 -18.50 12.96
CA LEU A 104 2.55 -17.07 13.01
C LEU A 104 3.07 -16.62 11.64
N ALA A 105 3.01 -15.32 11.34
CA ALA A 105 3.57 -14.83 10.07
C ALA A 105 5.11 -14.79 10.10
N ILE A 106 5.66 -14.46 11.26
CA ILE A 106 7.10 -14.40 11.51
C ILE A 106 7.39 -15.04 12.88
N ASP A 107 8.54 -15.69 12.99
CA ASP A 107 8.96 -16.32 14.22
C ASP A 107 9.82 -15.35 15.05
N ASN A 108 9.77 -15.47 16.38
CA ASN A 108 10.58 -14.68 17.32
C ASN A 108 10.46 -13.15 17.19
N ALA A 109 9.36 -12.66 16.62
CA ALA A 109 9.17 -11.24 16.26
C ALA A 109 10.33 -10.68 15.40
N ASN A 110 10.96 -11.55 14.60
CA ASN A 110 12.06 -11.18 13.72
C ASN A 110 11.60 -11.32 12.26
N VAL A 111 11.47 -10.20 11.55
CA VAL A 111 11.01 -10.18 10.16
C VAL A 111 11.95 -10.89 9.19
N THR A 112 13.21 -11.11 9.59
CA THR A 112 14.18 -11.93 8.82
C THR A 112 14.00 -13.44 9.00
N GLN A 113 13.02 -13.85 9.81
CA GLN A 113 12.64 -15.24 10.05
C GLN A 113 11.13 -15.44 9.72
N PRO A 114 10.74 -15.31 8.43
CA PRO A 114 9.36 -15.59 8.03
C PRO A 114 9.03 -17.06 8.26
N ASN A 115 7.84 -17.33 8.79
CA ASN A 115 7.36 -18.69 8.98
C ASN A 115 6.85 -19.24 7.63
N LEU A 116 7.58 -20.20 7.05
CA LEU A 116 7.26 -20.69 5.72
C LEU A 116 5.87 -21.35 5.63
N GLN A 117 5.35 -21.93 6.70
CA GLN A 117 4.01 -22.54 6.69
C GLN A 117 2.89 -21.49 6.63
N TYR A 118 3.12 -20.29 7.16
CA TYR A 118 2.23 -19.15 6.94
C TYR A 118 2.31 -18.68 5.49
N PHE A 119 3.52 -18.52 4.96
CA PHE A 119 3.72 -18.08 3.59
C PHE A 119 3.29 -19.11 2.53
N GLU A 120 3.23 -20.40 2.84
CA GLU A 120 2.58 -21.42 1.98
C GLU A 120 1.07 -21.16 1.84
N HIS A 121 0.41 -20.67 2.90
CA HIS A 121 -0.99 -20.24 2.80
C HIS A 121 -1.13 -18.95 1.97
N VAL A 122 -0.22 -17.99 2.15
CA VAL A 122 -0.16 -16.78 1.31
C VAL A 122 0.02 -17.15 -0.17
N ASP A 123 0.98 -18.03 -0.50
CA ASP A 123 1.21 -18.52 -1.86
C ASP A 123 -0.07 -19.10 -2.46
N TRP A 124 -0.72 -19.99 -1.72
CA TRP A 124 -1.96 -20.63 -2.16
C TRP A 124 -3.04 -19.59 -2.44
N ILE A 125 -3.22 -18.57 -1.58
CA ILE A 125 -4.20 -17.50 -1.80
C ILE A 125 -3.87 -16.68 -3.05
N VAL A 126 -2.60 -16.28 -3.26
CA VAL A 126 -2.23 -15.48 -4.44
C VAL A 126 -2.46 -16.26 -5.73
N THR A 127 -2.05 -17.53 -5.78
CA THR A 127 -2.33 -18.40 -6.93
C THR A 127 -3.83 -18.57 -7.13
N ARG A 128 -4.59 -18.82 -6.06
CA ARG A 128 -6.02 -19.05 -6.15
C ARG A 128 -6.78 -17.81 -6.62
N ALA A 129 -6.39 -16.61 -6.16
CA ALA A 129 -6.95 -15.35 -6.66
C ALA A 129 -6.71 -15.19 -8.16
N ALA A 130 -5.50 -15.49 -8.64
CA ALA A 130 -5.19 -15.40 -10.06
C ALA A 130 -6.01 -16.36 -10.93
N GLU A 131 -6.35 -17.55 -10.43
CA GLU A 131 -7.26 -18.50 -11.11
C GLU A 131 -8.67 -17.92 -11.30
N TYR A 132 -9.12 -17.04 -10.39
CA TYR A 132 -10.35 -16.27 -10.52
C TYR A 132 -10.20 -14.98 -11.36
N GLY A 133 -9.02 -14.73 -11.93
CA GLY A 133 -8.72 -13.49 -12.65
C GLY A 133 -8.53 -12.27 -11.75
N ILE A 134 -8.28 -12.50 -10.46
CA ILE A 134 -8.11 -11.47 -9.44
C ILE A 134 -6.62 -11.30 -9.13
N LEU A 135 -6.15 -10.06 -9.16
CA LEU A 135 -4.83 -9.68 -8.70
C LEU A 135 -4.86 -9.39 -7.20
N ILE A 136 -3.90 -9.92 -6.44
CA ILE A 136 -3.68 -9.44 -5.09
C ILE A 136 -2.84 -8.15 -5.13
N CYS A 137 -3.21 -7.14 -4.35
CA CYS A 137 -2.34 -6.03 -3.99
C CYS A 137 -1.90 -6.21 -2.54
N PHE A 138 -0.60 -6.38 -2.33
CA PHE A 138 -0.06 -6.53 -0.98
C PHE A 138 0.11 -5.19 -0.31
N VAL A 139 -0.38 -5.09 0.92
CA VAL A 139 0.21 -4.21 1.93
C VAL A 139 1.27 -5.03 2.67
N PRO A 140 2.58 -4.79 2.46
CA PRO A 140 3.63 -5.65 3.02
C PRO A 140 3.57 -5.74 4.54
N THR A 141 3.29 -4.62 5.19
CA THR A 141 3.13 -4.51 6.64
C THR A 141 2.23 -3.35 6.97
N TRP A 142 1.43 -3.48 8.02
CA TRP A 142 0.73 -2.32 8.57
C TRP A 142 1.73 -1.33 9.18
N GLY A 143 1.42 -0.03 9.12
CA GLY A 143 2.31 1.05 9.56
C GLY A 143 2.69 0.97 11.04
N ARG A 144 1.88 0.28 11.86
CA ARG A 144 2.16 0.06 13.28
C ARG A 144 3.54 -0.53 13.56
N TYR A 145 4.02 -1.40 12.66
CA TYR A 145 5.30 -2.08 12.84
C TYR A 145 6.49 -1.24 12.36
N VAL A 146 6.24 -0.08 11.75
CA VAL A 146 7.25 0.87 11.27
C VAL A 146 7.30 2.11 12.15
N ASN A 147 6.15 2.70 12.49
CA ASN A 147 6.08 3.98 13.21
C ASN A 147 4.91 4.08 14.18
N TRP A 148 4.44 2.94 14.73
CA TRP A 148 3.34 2.83 15.70
C TRP A 148 1.93 3.07 15.13
N GLY A 149 1.78 3.88 14.09
CA GLY A 149 0.50 4.15 13.41
C GLY A 149 -0.63 4.46 14.41
N TRP A 150 -1.81 3.89 14.18
CA TRP A 150 -2.98 4.02 15.06
C TRP A 150 -2.98 3.15 16.33
N TYR A 151 -1.84 2.55 16.70
CA TYR A 151 -1.71 1.74 17.92
C TYR A 151 -0.96 2.48 19.03
N GLY A 152 -0.22 3.53 18.65
CA GLY A 152 0.69 4.23 19.51
C GLY A 152 1.64 3.28 20.24
N THR A 153 1.99 3.57 21.48
CA THR A 153 2.93 2.77 22.28
C THR A 153 2.39 1.41 22.76
N THR A 154 1.21 0.99 22.28
CA THR A 154 0.64 -0.33 22.56
C THR A 154 1.22 -1.38 21.59
N GLY A 155 2.40 -1.91 21.91
CA GLY A 155 3.06 -2.97 21.15
C GLY A 155 4.52 -2.66 20.86
N TYR A 156 4.99 -2.98 19.65
CA TYR A 156 6.37 -2.81 19.25
C TYR A 156 6.52 -2.58 17.74
N LYS A 157 7.66 -2.02 17.35
CA LYS A 157 8.11 -1.91 15.96
C LYS A 157 8.88 -3.17 15.56
N LEU A 158 8.77 -3.55 14.29
CA LEU A 158 9.52 -4.67 13.70
C LEU A 158 10.62 -4.22 12.75
N PHE A 159 10.52 -3.00 12.23
CA PHE A 159 11.32 -2.55 11.09
C PHE A 159 12.29 -1.42 11.44
N ASN A 160 13.49 -1.57 10.89
CA ASN A 160 14.48 -0.54 10.59
C ASN A 160 14.85 -0.65 9.10
N GLU A 161 15.77 0.16 8.59
CA GLU A 161 16.14 0.14 7.16
C GLU A 161 16.64 -1.24 6.70
N ASP A 162 17.56 -1.87 7.45
CA ASP A 162 18.14 -3.17 7.07
C ASP A 162 17.09 -4.28 6.99
N THR A 163 16.24 -4.38 8.02
CA THR A 163 15.20 -5.40 8.11
C THR A 163 14.05 -5.14 7.12
N ALA A 164 13.77 -3.86 6.81
CA ALA A 164 12.82 -3.49 5.79
C ALA A 164 13.32 -3.83 4.39
N GLU A 165 14.57 -3.55 4.07
CA GLU A 165 15.17 -3.96 2.80
C GLU A 165 15.22 -5.48 2.66
N TRP A 166 15.59 -6.20 3.71
CA TRP A 166 15.57 -7.66 3.73
C TRP A 166 14.16 -8.21 3.42
N PHE A 167 13.14 -7.68 4.11
CA PHE A 167 11.77 -8.12 3.91
C PHE A 167 11.24 -7.74 2.52
N GLY A 168 11.68 -6.58 2.01
CA GLY A 168 11.51 -6.16 0.64
C GLY A 168 12.01 -7.19 -0.35
N ARG A 169 13.27 -7.63 -0.19
CA ARG A 169 13.87 -8.68 -1.03
C ARG A 169 13.09 -9.99 -0.92
N PHE A 170 12.75 -10.42 0.29
CA PHE A 170 11.99 -11.64 0.51
C PHE A 170 10.67 -11.65 -0.28
N LEU A 171 9.87 -10.59 -0.18
CA LEU A 171 8.61 -10.49 -0.91
C LEU A 171 8.80 -10.27 -2.42
N GLY A 172 9.79 -9.49 -2.85
CA GLY A 172 10.08 -9.25 -4.26
C GLY A 172 10.49 -10.53 -4.98
N ASN A 173 11.34 -11.36 -4.35
CA ASN A 173 11.75 -12.65 -4.88
C ASN A 173 10.59 -13.67 -4.89
N ARG A 174 9.78 -13.72 -3.82
CA ARG A 174 8.70 -14.71 -3.69
C ARG A 174 7.45 -14.37 -4.51
N TYR A 175 7.16 -13.09 -4.68
CA TYR A 175 5.94 -12.59 -5.32
C TYR A 175 6.21 -11.52 -6.40
N PRO A 176 7.02 -11.82 -7.42
CA PRO A 176 7.33 -10.84 -8.46
C PRO A 176 6.08 -10.47 -9.28
N GLY A 177 5.97 -9.20 -9.66
CA GLY A 177 4.86 -8.65 -10.45
C GLY A 177 3.57 -8.38 -9.67
N ILE A 178 3.46 -8.81 -8.41
CA ILE A 178 2.35 -8.45 -7.51
C ILE A 178 2.53 -6.99 -7.03
N PRO A 179 1.53 -6.10 -7.10
CA PRO A 179 1.63 -4.75 -6.55
C PRO A 179 1.95 -4.70 -5.06
N LYS A 180 2.83 -3.78 -4.64
CA LYS A 180 3.15 -3.49 -3.23
C LYS A 180 2.70 -2.08 -2.85
N MET A 181 1.79 -2.00 -1.89
CA MET A 181 1.24 -0.77 -1.30
C MET A 181 1.86 -0.57 0.09
N MET A 182 2.88 0.28 0.16
CA MET A 182 3.58 0.63 1.41
C MET A 182 2.73 1.55 2.31
N GLY A 183 3.23 1.95 3.48
CA GLY A 183 2.55 2.88 4.39
C GLY A 183 1.60 2.17 5.37
N GLY A 184 0.55 1.55 4.86
CA GLY A 184 -0.38 0.74 5.65
C GLY A 184 -1.07 1.52 6.77
N ASP A 185 -1.88 2.52 6.40
CA ASP A 185 -2.64 3.40 7.32
C ASP A 185 -1.70 4.13 8.30
N SER A 186 -0.63 4.70 7.77
CA SER A 186 0.26 5.62 8.46
C SER A 186 1.03 6.50 7.47
N ASN A 187 1.53 7.65 7.93
CA ASN A 187 2.27 8.61 7.11
C ASN A 187 3.78 8.50 7.32
N GLY A 188 4.58 9.05 6.40
CA GLY A 188 6.04 9.04 6.50
C GLY A 188 6.58 9.80 7.72
N PHE A 189 5.87 10.85 8.12
CA PHE A 189 6.09 11.59 9.37
C PHE A 189 4.96 11.29 10.34
N TRP A 190 5.27 10.72 11.50
CA TRP A 190 4.24 10.30 12.46
C TRP A 190 4.73 10.40 13.90
N ALA A 191 3.82 10.75 14.81
CA ALA A 191 4.10 10.71 16.24
C ALA A 191 3.74 9.35 16.83
N ASN A 192 4.56 8.87 17.77
CA ASN A 192 4.43 7.54 18.36
C ASN A 192 3.20 7.34 19.27
N ASN A 193 2.42 8.40 19.53
CA ASN A 193 1.33 8.40 20.48
C ASN A 193 0.03 9.02 19.93
N VAL A 194 -0.13 9.14 18.60
CA VAL A 194 -1.30 9.81 17.98
C VAL A 194 -2.66 9.36 18.58
N PRO A 195 -2.94 8.06 18.75
CA PRO A 195 -4.20 7.63 19.38
C PRO A 195 -4.36 8.11 20.83
N GLN A 196 -3.27 8.03 21.61
CA GLN A 196 -3.24 8.48 23.01
C GLN A 196 -3.38 10.00 23.10
N ALA A 197 -2.78 10.74 22.17
CA ALA A 197 -2.87 12.19 22.10
C ALA A 197 -4.31 12.65 21.80
N ARG A 198 -4.98 12.00 20.84
CA ARG A 198 -6.40 12.26 20.54
C ARG A 198 -7.32 11.88 21.71
N ALA A 199 -7.00 10.81 22.43
CA ALA A 199 -7.76 10.42 23.62
C ALA A 199 -7.58 11.42 24.77
N ALA A 200 -6.35 11.81 25.09
CA ALA A 200 -6.04 12.80 26.14
C ALA A 200 -6.67 14.17 25.83
N TRP A 201 -6.64 14.60 24.57
CA TRP A 201 -7.35 15.80 24.13
C TRP A 201 -8.85 15.75 24.45
N ARG A 202 -9.52 14.62 24.21
CA ARG A 202 -10.96 14.47 24.47
C ARG A 202 -11.29 14.51 25.96
N GLU A 203 -10.33 14.20 26.83
CA GLU A 203 -10.47 14.30 28.28
C GLU A 203 -10.29 15.74 28.79
N ASP A 204 -9.47 16.55 28.11
CA ASP A 204 -9.19 17.96 28.46
C ASP A 204 -9.11 18.87 27.21
N PRO A 205 -10.25 19.21 26.58
CA PRO A 205 -10.29 19.96 25.32
C PRO A 205 -10.01 21.47 25.48
N GLU A 206 -9.72 21.95 26.69
CA GLU A 206 -9.31 23.35 26.93
C GLU A 206 -7.78 23.51 27.01
N SER A 207 -7.05 22.39 27.04
CA SER A 207 -5.59 22.36 27.04
C SER A 207 -4.99 22.80 25.69
N ASP A 208 -3.65 22.97 25.63
CA ASP A 208 -2.97 23.18 24.35
C ASP A 208 -2.95 21.87 23.55
N PRO A 209 -3.55 21.79 22.33
CA PRO A 209 -3.55 20.59 21.50
C PRO A 209 -2.15 20.02 21.24
N LYS A 210 -1.13 20.87 21.17
CA LYS A 210 0.26 20.46 20.92
C LYS A 210 0.88 19.71 22.09
N SER A 211 0.40 19.98 23.31
CA SER A 211 0.94 19.38 24.53
C SER A 211 0.71 17.87 24.62
N HIS A 212 -0.26 17.34 23.85
CA HIS A 212 -0.59 15.91 23.81
C HIS A 212 0.25 15.12 22.81
N LEU A 213 0.78 15.76 21.78
CA LEU A 213 1.46 15.08 20.68
C LEU A 213 2.92 14.79 21.04
N GLY A 214 3.32 13.53 20.89
CA GLY A 214 4.69 13.08 21.07
C GLY A 214 5.61 13.54 19.93
N PRO A 215 6.91 13.19 20.00
CA PRO A 215 7.87 13.55 18.96
C PRO A 215 7.47 12.90 17.62
N ILE A 216 7.60 13.67 16.54
CA ILE A 216 7.36 13.21 15.17
C ILE A 216 8.63 12.51 14.66
N GLU A 217 8.49 11.25 14.28
CA GLU A 217 9.54 10.45 13.65
C GLU A 217 9.43 10.55 12.12
N ASP A 218 10.56 10.72 11.43
CA ASP A 218 10.66 10.52 9.98
C ASP A 218 11.03 9.06 9.71
N THR A 219 10.12 8.33 9.07
CA THR A 219 10.26 6.89 8.80
C THR A 219 10.28 6.56 7.31
N ARG A 220 10.40 7.59 6.46
CA ARG A 220 10.34 7.42 5.00
C ARG A 220 11.52 6.58 4.47
N SER A 221 12.69 6.67 5.09
CA SER A 221 13.85 5.87 4.69
C SER A 221 13.66 4.37 4.91
N ILE A 222 12.88 3.96 5.92
CA ILE A 222 12.53 2.55 6.17
C ILE A 222 11.64 2.01 5.03
N TRP A 223 10.63 2.79 4.61
CA TRP A 223 9.80 2.44 3.47
C TRP A 223 10.60 2.41 2.17
N ALA A 224 11.48 3.39 1.95
CA ALA A 224 12.37 3.42 0.80
C ALA A 224 13.30 2.20 0.75
N ALA A 225 13.82 1.76 1.90
CA ALA A 225 14.62 0.55 2.00
C ALA A 225 13.84 -0.70 1.61
N MET A 226 12.60 -0.83 2.08
CA MET A 226 11.69 -1.90 1.64
C MET A 226 11.45 -1.88 0.13
N MET A 227 11.19 -0.69 -0.43
CA MET A 227 10.98 -0.49 -1.85
C MET A 227 12.19 -0.92 -2.70
N ARG A 228 13.42 -0.56 -2.27
CA ARG A 228 14.65 -1.02 -2.95
C ARG A 228 14.71 -2.55 -3.02
N GLY A 229 14.37 -3.22 -1.92
CA GLY A 229 14.32 -4.68 -1.88
C GLY A 229 13.35 -5.29 -2.91
N PHE A 230 12.15 -4.72 -3.07
CA PHE A 230 11.20 -5.15 -4.11
C PHE A 230 11.80 -4.98 -5.50
N ILE A 231 12.26 -3.75 -5.81
CA ILE A 231 12.78 -3.38 -7.13
C ILE A 231 13.93 -4.28 -7.54
N GLU A 232 14.88 -4.52 -6.63
CA GLU A 232 16.07 -5.31 -6.94
C GLU A 232 15.76 -6.79 -7.22
N GLU A 233 14.86 -7.42 -6.45
CA GLU A 233 14.55 -8.84 -6.66
C GLU A 233 13.58 -9.07 -7.82
N GLU A 234 12.62 -8.18 -8.04
CA GLU A 234 11.69 -8.29 -9.15
C GLU A 234 12.37 -8.08 -10.50
N ALA A 235 13.35 -7.17 -10.57
CA ALA A 235 14.14 -6.95 -11.77
C ALA A 235 14.87 -8.22 -12.23
N LYS A 236 15.35 -9.05 -11.30
CA LYS A 236 15.98 -10.35 -11.62
C LYS A 236 15.01 -11.33 -12.29
N MET A 237 13.71 -11.15 -12.07
CA MET A 237 12.64 -12.00 -12.60
C MET A 237 11.99 -11.41 -13.86
N GLY A 238 12.50 -10.28 -14.36
CA GLY A 238 11.99 -9.58 -15.54
C GLY A 238 10.79 -8.66 -15.27
N TYR A 239 10.51 -8.35 -14.00
CA TYR A 239 9.43 -7.46 -13.60
C TYR A 239 9.96 -6.07 -13.22
N ASP A 240 9.22 -5.04 -13.62
CA ASP A 240 9.33 -3.71 -13.01
C ASP A 240 8.37 -3.65 -11.82
N ALA A 241 8.90 -3.45 -10.61
CA ALA A 241 8.11 -3.54 -9.39
C ALA A 241 7.03 -2.45 -9.37
N PHE A 242 5.75 -2.86 -9.26
CA PHE A 242 4.67 -1.92 -9.08
C PHE A 242 4.57 -1.53 -7.60
N VAL A 243 4.90 -0.28 -7.28
CA VAL A 243 4.91 0.23 -5.90
C VAL A 243 4.03 1.46 -5.76
N THR A 244 3.20 1.48 -4.73
CA THR A 244 2.40 2.64 -4.29
C THR A 244 2.53 2.81 -2.77
N PHE A 245 1.95 3.86 -2.21
CA PHE A 245 2.01 4.16 -0.78
C PHE A 245 0.61 4.56 -0.30
N GLN A 246 0.07 3.80 0.65
CA GLN A 246 -1.20 4.06 1.34
C GLN A 246 -0.90 4.89 2.59
N PRO A 247 -1.10 6.22 2.52
CA PRO A 247 -1.05 7.06 3.70
C PRO A 247 -2.28 6.84 4.57
N THR A 248 -2.26 7.37 5.79
CA THR A 248 -3.50 7.53 6.57
C THR A 248 -4.16 8.87 6.27
N SER A 249 -5.49 8.95 6.42
CA SER A 249 -6.26 10.15 6.10
C SER A 249 -5.81 11.39 6.88
N PRO A 250 -5.76 11.39 8.23
CA PRO A 250 -5.31 12.57 8.91
C PRO A 250 -3.80 12.72 8.87
N TRP A 251 -3.37 13.96 8.68
CA TRP A 251 -1.96 14.33 8.77
C TRP A 251 -1.72 15.23 9.97
N ILE A 252 -0.45 15.29 10.39
CA ILE A 252 -0.03 16.23 11.42
C ILE A 252 0.09 17.60 10.79
N ALA A 253 -0.79 18.52 11.20
CA ALA A 253 -0.89 19.86 10.66
C ALA A 253 -0.12 20.90 11.49
N ASP A 254 0.23 20.57 12.73
CA ASP A 254 1.01 21.42 13.61
C ASP A 254 1.94 20.59 14.52
N PRO A 255 3.28 20.63 14.29
CA PRO A 255 3.94 21.30 13.18
C PRO A 255 3.54 20.67 11.82
N PRO A 256 3.54 21.45 10.71
CA PRO A 256 3.03 20.98 9.43
C PRO A 256 3.91 19.87 8.83
N THR A 257 3.28 18.77 8.47
CA THR A 257 3.86 17.69 7.65
C THR A 257 3.28 17.73 6.23
N PRO A 258 3.91 17.09 5.22
CA PRO A 258 3.35 17.01 3.88
C PRO A 258 1.93 16.42 3.87
N LEU A 259 1.10 16.88 2.92
CA LEU A 259 -0.22 16.31 2.72
C LEU A 259 -0.13 14.80 2.44
N PRO A 260 -1.09 14.00 2.95
CA PRO A 260 -1.04 12.55 2.87
C PRO A 260 -1.43 12.03 1.49
N TYR A 261 -0.54 12.29 0.54
CA TYR A 261 -0.48 11.68 -0.79
C TYR A 261 0.82 10.86 -0.85
N GLY A 262 0.76 9.65 -1.39
CA GLY A 262 1.90 8.75 -1.41
C GLY A 262 3.18 9.38 -2.00
N HIS A 263 3.04 10.14 -3.09
CA HIS A 263 4.16 10.78 -3.77
C HIS A 263 4.91 11.78 -2.88
N ASN A 264 4.22 12.46 -1.94
CA ASN A 264 4.85 13.41 -1.02
C ASN A 264 5.80 12.75 -0.01
N TYR A 265 5.69 11.44 0.20
CA TYR A 265 6.53 10.70 1.13
C TYR A 265 7.67 9.93 0.47
N ILE A 266 7.56 9.56 -0.81
CA ILE A 266 8.53 8.69 -1.49
C ILE A 266 9.20 9.35 -2.70
N ASN A 267 8.48 10.12 -3.52
CA ASN A 267 9.04 10.62 -4.76
C ASN A 267 10.22 11.58 -4.53
N GLY A 268 11.24 11.48 -5.38
CA GLY A 268 12.44 12.33 -5.30
C GLY A 268 13.64 11.54 -4.79
N SER A 269 14.24 11.97 -3.67
CA SER A 269 15.47 11.35 -3.14
C SER A 269 15.30 9.93 -2.60
N LEU A 270 14.06 9.52 -2.31
CA LEU A 270 13.74 8.21 -1.75
C LEU A 270 13.22 7.20 -2.80
N GLY A 271 13.04 7.64 -4.04
CA GLY A 271 12.66 6.83 -5.20
C GLY A 271 11.48 7.41 -5.96
N SER A 272 10.66 6.55 -6.57
CA SER A 272 9.46 6.95 -7.30
C SER A 272 8.39 5.89 -7.19
N LEU A 273 7.15 6.31 -6.96
CA LEU A 273 5.98 5.44 -7.00
C LEU A 273 5.51 5.20 -8.44
N SER A 274 4.94 4.01 -8.69
CA SER A 274 4.29 3.65 -9.95
C SER A 274 2.88 4.26 -10.06
N MET A 275 2.22 4.46 -8.92
CA MET A 275 0.89 5.06 -8.78
C MET A 275 0.83 5.85 -7.47
N ASP A 276 0.25 7.03 -7.52
CA ASP A 276 -0.02 7.80 -6.31
C ASP A 276 -1.33 7.36 -5.65
N ALA A 277 -1.39 7.45 -4.34
CA ALA A 277 -2.54 6.99 -3.57
C ALA A 277 -2.85 7.88 -2.37
N VAL A 278 -4.14 7.89 -2.02
CA VAL A 278 -4.71 8.57 -0.86
C VAL A 278 -5.67 7.62 -0.14
N GLN A 279 -5.81 7.78 1.17
CA GLN A 279 -6.93 7.29 1.95
C GLN A 279 -7.80 8.50 2.29
N SER A 280 -8.99 8.62 1.69
CA SER A 280 -9.89 9.75 2.00
C SER A 280 -10.82 9.47 3.19
N GLY A 281 -11.08 8.20 3.50
CA GLY A 281 -11.96 7.76 4.58
C GLY A 281 -11.40 8.03 5.98
N HIS A 282 -12.16 7.91 7.06
CA HIS A 282 -13.59 7.54 7.14
C HIS A 282 -14.40 8.65 7.81
N GLU A 283 -13.83 9.85 7.90
CA GLU A 283 -14.37 10.96 8.69
C GLU A 283 -14.95 12.05 7.79
N SER A 284 -16.17 12.48 8.09
CA SER A 284 -16.71 13.75 7.63
C SER A 284 -16.34 14.86 8.62
N PRO A 285 -15.96 16.08 8.17
CA PRO A 285 -15.67 17.18 9.06
C PRO A 285 -16.85 17.49 9.97
N ASP A 286 -16.58 17.52 11.27
CA ASP A 286 -17.54 17.79 12.32
C ASP A 286 -17.11 19.07 13.05
N PRO A 287 -17.43 20.27 12.52
CA PRO A 287 -16.89 21.53 13.02
C PRO A 287 -17.28 21.81 14.47
N MET A 288 -18.36 21.20 14.96
CA MET A 288 -18.84 21.33 16.34
C MET A 288 -18.36 20.18 17.25
N GLY A 289 -17.73 19.15 16.70
CA GLY A 289 -17.20 18.02 17.44
C GLY A 289 -15.89 18.37 18.16
N VAL A 290 -15.63 17.72 19.30
CA VAL A 290 -14.43 17.96 20.12
C VAL A 290 -13.12 17.83 19.33
N ASP A 291 -13.07 16.94 18.34
CA ASP A 291 -11.87 16.73 17.53
C ASP A 291 -11.59 17.87 16.54
N SER A 292 -12.56 18.75 16.24
CA SER A 292 -12.34 19.90 15.34
C SER A 292 -11.36 20.92 15.92
N ALA A 293 -11.28 20.97 17.25
CA ALA A 293 -10.35 21.81 17.99
C ALA A 293 -9.01 21.11 18.28
N PHE A 294 -8.87 19.82 17.96
CA PHE A 294 -7.57 19.12 18.00
C PHE A 294 -6.72 19.46 16.78
N THR A 295 -6.34 20.73 16.67
CA THR A 295 -5.77 21.35 15.45
C THR A 295 -4.47 20.72 14.94
N VAL A 296 -3.80 19.90 15.76
CA VAL A 296 -2.57 19.16 15.40
C VAL A 296 -2.83 18.03 14.40
N LEU A 297 -4.03 17.46 14.35
CA LEU A 297 -4.42 16.44 13.37
C LEU A 297 -5.56 16.96 12.51
N ARG A 298 -5.40 16.85 11.19
CA ARG A 298 -6.44 17.25 10.24
C ARG A 298 -6.78 16.09 9.34
N PRO A 299 -8.04 15.61 9.29
CA PRO A 299 -8.49 14.60 8.34
C PRO A 299 -8.89 15.24 7.00
N TRP A 300 -9.02 14.40 5.97
CA TRP A 300 -9.77 14.76 4.77
C TRP A 300 -11.27 14.84 5.04
N ASP A 301 -12.03 15.47 4.13
CA ASP A 301 -13.48 15.27 4.05
C ASP A 301 -13.79 14.07 3.17
N SER A 302 -14.16 12.93 3.79
CA SER A 302 -14.44 11.70 3.05
C SER A 302 -15.58 11.83 2.03
N ARG A 303 -16.45 12.83 2.17
CA ARG A 303 -17.54 13.12 1.22
C ARG A 303 -17.08 13.84 -0.03
N LYS A 304 -15.83 14.32 -0.04
CA LYS A 304 -15.22 15.13 -1.11
C LYS A 304 -13.92 14.52 -1.62
N ASN A 305 -13.81 13.20 -1.61
CA ASN A 305 -12.61 12.50 -2.06
C ASN A 305 -12.18 12.84 -3.51
N TYR A 306 -13.10 13.32 -4.35
CA TYR A 306 -12.79 13.84 -5.68
C TYR A 306 -11.81 15.04 -5.66
N GLU A 307 -11.79 15.84 -4.59
CA GLU A 307 -10.85 16.96 -4.42
C GLU A 307 -9.41 16.44 -4.32
N ASN A 308 -9.19 15.33 -3.61
CA ASN A 308 -7.89 14.66 -3.51
C ASN A 308 -7.45 14.13 -4.88
N ILE A 309 -8.37 13.53 -5.65
CA ILE A 309 -8.06 13.05 -7.01
C ILE A 309 -7.65 14.21 -7.93
N ILE A 310 -8.33 15.36 -7.85
CA ILE A 310 -8.01 16.55 -8.66
C ILE A 310 -6.62 17.07 -8.30
N GLN A 311 -6.31 17.18 -6.99
CA GLN A 311 -5.01 17.64 -6.52
C GLN A 311 -3.87 16.70 -6.93
N MET A 312 -4.00 15.40 -6.66
CA MET A 312 -2.98 14.42 -7.06
C MET A 312 -2.75 14.42 -8.58
N ARG A 313 -3.80 14.60 -9.42
CA ARG A 313 -3.64 14.66 -10.88
C ARG A 313 -2.85 15.88 -11.39
N ASN A 314 -2.81 16.96 -10.61
CA ASN A 314 -2.05 18.17 -10.93
C ASN A 314 -0.56 18.02 -10.55
N GLU A 315 -0.26 17.17 -9.56
CA GLU A 315 1.09 17.03 -8.97
C GLU A 315 1.79 15.73 -9.39
N PHE A 316 1.04 14.70 -9.80
CA PHE A 316 1.53 13.40 -10.22
C PHE A 316 1.14 13.09 -11.68
N SER A 317 2.14 12.76 -12.51
CA SER A 317 1.96 12.48 -13.95
C SER A 317 1.28 11.14 -14.24
N GLY A 318 1.49 10.17 -13.36
CA GLY A 318 1.01 8.79 -13.51
C GLY A 318 -0.45 8.57 -13.05
N PRO A 319 -0.83 7.31 -12.81
CA PRO A 319 -2.12 6.95 -12.25
C PRO A 319 -2.25 7.43 -10.80
N VAL A 320 -3.47 7.79 -10.39
CA VAL A 320 -3.78 8.18 -8.99
C VAL A 320 -5.04 7.46 -8.54
N MET A 321 -5.13 7.09 -7.26
CA MET A 321 -6.27 6.33 -6.72
C MET A 321 -6.58 6.70 -5.26
N ASP A 322 -7.87 6.70 -4.92
CA ASP A 322 -8.31 6.63 -3.53
C ASP A 322 -8.42 5.15 -3.14
N VAL A 323 -7.45 4.67 -2.37
CA VAL A 323 -7.26 3.24 -2.07
C VAL A 323 -8.02 2.80 -0.81
N GLU A 324 -8.55 3.77 -0.05
CA GLU A 324 -9.31 3.54 1.17
C GLU A 324 -10.26 4.71 1.42
N ASN A 325 -11.36 4.70 0.69
CA ASN A 325 -12.48 5.60 0.93
C ASN A 325 -13.33 5.08 2.11
N HIS A 326 -14.38 5.81 2.47
CA HIS A 326 -15.34 5.38 3.48
C HIS A 326 -15.90 3.98 3.19
N TYR A 327 -15.86 3.09 4.19
CA TYR A 327 -16.36 1.73 4.04
C TYR A 327 -17.87 1.68 4.17
N GLU A 328 -18.50 0.92 3.28
CA GLU A 328 -19.91 0.60 3.39
C GLU A 328 -20.20 -0.09 4.73
N GLY A 329 -21.25 0.37 5.42
CA GLY A 329 -21.64 -0.18 6.71
C GLY A 329 -20.78 0.28 7.89
N ALA A 330 -19.71 1.05 7.66
CA ALA A 330 -19.00 1.72 8.74
C ALA A 330 -19.75 2.99 9.20
N HIS A 331 -19.69 3.24 10.51
CA HIS A 331 -20.08 4.52 11.07
C HIS A 331 -19.05 5.60 10.73
N ASP A 332 -19.50 6.85 10.58
CA ASP A 332 -18.62 8.00 10.38
C ASP A 332 -17.55 8.09 11.49
N SER A 333 -16.28 8.21 11.10
CA SER A 333 -15.09 8.14 11.97
C SER A 333 -15.05 6.86 12.85
N PHE A 334 -15.68 5.77 12.40
CA PHE A 334 -15.89 4.52 13.14
C PHE A 334 -16.57 4.69 14.51
N ASN A 335 -17.26 5.81 14.73
CA ASN A 335 -17.96 6.08 15.97
C ASN A 335 -19.40 5.56 15.88
N THR A 336 -19.74 4.52 16.64
CA THR A 336 -21.08 3.90 16.64
C THR A 336 -22.21 4.83 17.06
N SER A 337 -21.92 5.97 17.71
CA SER A 337 -22.91 7.01 17.99
C SER A 337 -23.20 7.92 16.80
N LYS A 338 -22.33 7.93 15.78
CA LYS A 338 -22.53 8.68 14.52
C LYS A 338 -23.30 7.81 13.53
N ARG A 339 -23.82 8.43 12.46
CA ARG A 339 -24.57 7.71 11.43
C ARG A 339 -23.71 6.63 10.75
N GLN A 340 -24.33 5.52 10.42
CA GLN A 340 -23.79 4.57 9.45
C GLN A 340 -23.94 5.16 8.06
N LEU A 341 -22.86 5.26 7.29
CA LEU A 341 -22.94 5.66 5.89
C LEU A 341 -23.24 4.40 5.07
N GLN A 342 -24.46 4.31 4.55
CA GLN A 342 -24.82 3.34 3.52
C GLN A 342 -24.48 3.94 2.15
N GLN A 343 -24.15 3.08 1.17
CA GLN A 343 -24.10 3.53 -0.22
C GLN A 343 -25.43 4.25 -0.53
N MET A 344 -25.36 5.50 -1.01
CA MET A 344 -26.52 6.08 -1.69
C MET A 344 -26.76 5.19 -2.91
N THR A 345 -27.79 4.34 -2.83
CA THR A 345 -28.35 3.67 -4.01
C THR A 345 -28.80 4.78 -4.95
N TYR A 346 -28.04 4.96 -6.04
CA TYR A 346 -28.47 5.77 -7.18
C TYR A 346 -29.39 4.97 -8.09
#